data_AF-A0A920EHA9-F1
#
_entry.id   AF-A0A920EHA9-F1
#
_cell.length_a   1.000
_cell.length_b   1.000
_cell.length_c   1.000
_cell.angle_alpha   90.00
_cell.angle_beta   90.00
_cell.angle_gamma   90.00
#
_symmetry.space_group_name_H-M   'P 1'
#
loop_
_entity.id
_entity.type
_entity.pdbx_description
1 polymer ?
#
loop_
_entity_poly.entity_id
_entity_poly.type
_entity_poly.pdbx_seq_one_letter_code
_entity_poly.pdbx_strand_id
1 'polypeptide(L)'
;MNDPQITDLVIVGGGSAGWLTAGIIAAEHLKTEQSSSRVKVTLVEAPNINTIGVGEGTWPSMRSTLKRIGLSETDFIRDCDVSLKQGTLFSGWTDGKDIYTHPFTVPHAYSQHNLSRDWQNKFSDLPFAEAVCPQSKLMLKNQAPKNIDARIFI
;
A
#
# COMPACT_ATOMS: atom_id res chain seq x y z
N MET A 1 25.44 -22.14 -21.43
CA MET A 1 24.87 -23.09 -20.45
C MET A 1 23.50 -22.55 -20.11
N ASN A 2 22.42 -23.27 -20.43
CA ASN A 2 21.08 -22.89 -20.00
C ASN A 2 20.89 -23.45 -18.59
N ASP A 3 20.66 -22.57 -17.62
CA ASP A 3 20.23 -23.02 -16.30
C ASP A 3 18.90 -23.77 -16.42
N PRO A 4 18.71 -24.84 -15.62
CA PRO A 4 17.46 -25.56 -15.60
C PRO A 4 16.32 -24.62 -15.18
N GLN A 5 15.19 -24.74 -15.88
CA GLN A 5 13.99 -23.95 -15.60
C GLN A 5 13.42 -24.33 -14.22
N ILE A 6 13.15 -23.33 -13.39
CA ILE A 6 12.54 -23.54 -12.07
C ILE A 6 11.02 -23.73 -12.23
N THR A 7 10.54 -24.92 -11.88
CA THR A 7 9.12 -25.31 -11.98
C THR A 7 8.44 -25.50 -10.64
N ASP A 8 9.17 -25.79 -9.57
CA ASP A 8 8.62 -26.16 -8.27
C ASP A 8 9.11 -25.18 -7.20
N LEU A 9 8.17 -24.43 -6.62
CA LEU A 9 8.42 -23.43 -5.59
C LEU A 9 7.69 -23.81 -4.31
N VAL A 10 8.44 -23.89 -3.22
CA VAL A 10 7.89 -24.13 -1.87
C VAL A 10 8.06 -22.87 -1.03
N ILE A 11 6.95 -22.35 -0.51
CA ILE A 11 6.89 -21.24 0.43
C ILE A 11 6.68 -21.83 1.82
N VAL A 12 7.63 -21.61 2.73
CA VAL A 12 7.55 -22.07 4.12
C VAL A 12 7.15 -20.90 5.01
N GLY A 13 5.96 -20.98 5.58
CA GLY A 13 5.32 -19.91 6.34
C GLY A 13 4.15 -19.30 5.57
N GLY A 14 3.00 -19.20 6.24
CA GLY A 14 1.84 -18.49 5.70
C GLY A 14 1.80 -17.05 6.19
N GLY A 15 0.67 -16.66 6.79
CA GLY A 15 0.36 -15.26 7.07
C GLY A 15 0.39 -14.36 5.81
N SER A 16 0.39 -13.04 6.01
CA SER A 16 0.35 -12.08 4.90
C SER A 16 1.52 -12.26 3.92
N ALA A 17 2.72 -12.49 4.42
CA ALA A 17 3.91 -12.65 3.59
C ALA A 17 3.85 -13.88 2.68
N GLY A 18 3.50 -15.05 3.23
CA GLY A 18 3.44 -16.30 2.47
C GLY A 18 2.33 -16.26 1.41
N TRP A 19 1.13 -15.86 1.81
CA TRP A 19 -0.04 -15.84 0.93
C TRP A 19 0.06 -14.77 -0.18
N LEU A 20 0.58 -13.57 0.11
CA LEU A 20 0.85 -12.57 -0.93
C LEU A 20 1.92 -13.04 -1.92
N THR A 21 2.99 -13.68 -1.43
CA THR A 21 4.04 -14.25 -2.28
C THR A 21 3.45 -15.30 -3.23
N ALA A 22 2.67 -16.24 -2.69
CA ALA A 22 2.03 -17.29 -3.49
C ALA A 22 1.09 -16.69 -4.56
N GLY A 23 0.25 -15.73 -4.16
CA GLY A 23 -0.70 -15.07 -5.06
C GLY A 23 -0.02 -14.32 -6.21
N ILE A 24 1.07 -13.59 -5.92
CA ILE A 24 1.83 -12.84 -6.95
C ILE A 24 2.47 -13.82 -7.95
N ILE A 25 3.14 -14.87 -7.48
CA ILE A 25 3.77 -15.87 -8.35
C ILE A 25 2.71 -16.57 -9.22
N ALA A 26 1.60 -16.99 -8.61
CA ALA A 26 0.49 -17.61 -9.32
C ALA A 26 -0.08 -16.68 -10.41
N ALA A 27 -0.30 -15.41 -10.09
CA ALA A 27 -0.87 -14.44 -11.02
C ALA A 27 0.02 -14.13 -12.22
N GLU A 28 1.35 -14.18 -12.05
CA GLU A 28 2.32 -13.93 -13.12
C GLU A 28 2.56 -15.16 -14.00
N HIS A 29 2.55 -16.36 -13.42
CA HIS A 29 3.03 -17.56 -14.10
C HIS A 29 1.94 -18.57 -14.50
N LEU A 30 0.70 -18.42 -14.05
CA LEU A 30 -0.40 -19.34 -14.39
C LEU A 30 -1.32 -18.84 -15.51
N LYS A 31 -1.19 -17.58 -15.97
CA LYS A 31 -2.15 -16.93 -16.87
C LYS A 31 -1.96 -17.20 -18.37
N THR A 32 -0.94 -17.93 -18.80
CA THR A 32 -0.67 -18.12 -20.23
C THR A 32 -0.72 -19.60 -20.61
N GLU A 33 -1.72 -19.98 -21.41
CA GLU A 33 -1.77 -21.30 -22.05
C GLU A 33 -0.57 -21.56 -22.98
N GLN A 34 0.13 -20.49 -23.40
CA GLN A 34 1.37 -20.57 -24.19
C GLN A 34 2.66 -20.68 -23.37
N SER A 35 2.62 -20.64 -22.02
CA SER A 35 3.84 -20.87 -21.24
C SER A 35 4.12 -22.37 -21.13
N SER A 36 5.19 -22.82 -21.78
CA SER A 36 5.69 -24.20 -21.76
C SER A 36 6.14 -24.68 -20.37
N SER A 37 6.08 -23.83 -19.34
CA SER A 37 6.34 -24.23 -17.95
C SER A 37 5.26 -23.69 -17.01
N ARG A 38 4.41 -24.59 -16.51
CA ARG A 38 3.56 -24.29 -15.35
C ARG A 38 4.43 -24.32 -14.11
N VAL A 39 4.46 -23.21 -13.39
CA VAL A 39 5.09 -23.14 -12.07
C VAL A 39 4.11 -23.73 -11.04
N LYS A 40 4.54 -24.78 -10.33
CA LYS A 40 3.84 -25.34 -9.19
C LYS A 40 4.27 -24.61 -7.92
N VAL A 41 3.32 -23.97 -7.25
CA VAL A 41 3.53 -23.29 -5.97
C VAL A 41 2.92 -24.13 -4.85
N THR A 42 3.72 -24.47 -3.84
CA THR A 42 3.28 -25.16 -2.61
C THR A 42 3.55 -24.24 -1.42
N LEU A 43 2.54 -23.99 -0.59
CA LEU A 43 2.70 -23.24 0.66
C LEU A 43 2.53 -24.19 1.85
N VAL A 44 3.47 -24.13 2.79
CA VAL A 44 3.46 -24.92 4.02
C VAL A 44 3.31 -23.97 5.20
N GLU A 45 2.16 -24.01 5.88
CA GLU A 45 1.83 -23.17 7.03
C GLU A 45 1.62 -24.03 8.29
N ALA A 46 2.12 -23.55 9.43
CA ALA A 46 1.91 -24.23 10.70
C ALA A 46 0.45 -24.04 11.15
N PRO A 47 -0.27 -25.11 11.55
CA PRO A 47 -1.72 -25.03 11.79
C PRO A 47 -2.09 -24.29 13.08
N ASN A 48 -1.18 -24.17 14.05
CA ASN A 48 -1.53 -23.83 15.43
C ASN A 48 -0.77 -22.61 15.98
N ILE A 49 -0.16 -21.80 15.12
CA ILE A 49 0.52 -20.56 15.53
C ILE A 49 -0.26 -19.38 14.94
N ASN A 50 -1.26 -18.91 15.67
CA ASN A 50 -2.02 -17.73 15.28
C ASN A 50 -1.13 -16.49 15.44
N THR A 51 -1.22 -15.58 14.47
CA THR A 51 -0.65 -14.25 14.62
C THR A 51 -1.49 -13.44 15.60
N ILE A 52 -0.84 -12.61 16.42
CA ILE A 52 -1.56 -11.63 17.25
C ILE A 52 -1.91 -10.45 16.33
N GLY A 53 -3.20 -10.23 16.10
CA GLY A 53 -3.68 -9.10 15.31
C GLY A 53 -3.72 -7.81 16.14
N VAL A 54 -2.85 -6.85 15.82
CA VAL A 54 -2.90 -5.47 16.37
C VAL A 54 -3.26 -4.41 15.32
N GLY A 55 -3.61 -4.87 14.11
CA GLY A 55 -3.81 -4.03 12.93
C GLY A 55 -2.52 -3.76 12.16
N GLU A 56 -2.59 -3.83 10.84
CA GLU A 56 -1.47 -3.55 9.94
C GLU A 56 -1.82 -2.39 9.00
N GLY A 57 -0.85 -1.50 8.76
CA GLY A 57 -0.98 -0.41 7.81
C GLY A 57 -0.21 -0.70 6.52
N THR A 58 -0.81 -0.42 5.37
CA THR A 58 -0.15 -0.61 4.07
C THR A 58 0.17 0.73 3.39
N TRP A 59 0.76 0.65 2.20
CA TRP A 59 0.97 1.77 1.27
C TRP A 59 -0.01 1.67 0.08
N PRO A 60 -0.24 2.76 -0.69
CA PRO A 60 -1.12 2.73 -1.86
C PRO A 60 -0.78 1.64 -2.88
N SER A 61 0.47 1.18 -2.95
CA SER A 61 0.93 0.06 -3.79
C SER A 61 0.21 -1.27 -3.51
N MET A 62 -0.38 -1.44 -2.32
CA MET A 62 -1.17 -2.64 -2.00
C MET A 62 -2.37 -2.78 -2.95
N ARG A 63 -2.95 -1.67 -3.41
CA ARG A 63 -4.06 -1.67 -4.36
C ARG A 63 -3.65 -2.31 -5.69
N SER A 64 -2.46 -1.99 -6.18
CA SER A 64 -1.88 -2.62 -7.37
C SER A 64 -1.60 -4.11 -7.14
N THR A 65 -1.16 -4.48 -5.94
CA THR A 65 -0.91 -5.88 -5.57
C THR A 65 -2.20 -6.70 -5.60
N LEU A 66 -3.26 -6.24 -4.93
CA LEU A 66 -4.58 -6.89 -4.93
C LEU A 66 -5.13 -7.06 -6.35
N LYS A 67 -5.08 -6.01 -7.17
CA LYS A 67 -5.51 -6.07 -8.57
C LYS A 67 -4.70 -7.07 -9.38
N ARG A 68 -3.37 -7.12 -9.19
CA ARG A 68 -2.46 -8.03 -9.89
C ARG A 68 -2.82 -9.49 -9.62
N ILE A 69 -3.09 -9.82 -8.36
CA ILE A 69 -3.51 -11.16 -7.92
C ILE A 69 -4.98 -11.48 -8.23
N GLY A 70 -5.73 -10.53 -8.80
CA GLY A 70 -7.11 -10.71 -9.23
C GLY A 70 -8.16 -10.53 -8.14
N LEU A 71 -7.80 -9.93 -7.00
CA LEU A 71 -8.75 -9.63 -5.93
C LEU A 71 -9.44 -8.28 -6.15
N SER A 72 -10.75 -8.26 -5.89
CA SER A 72 -11.57 -7.06 -5.86
C SER A 72 -11.24 -6.22 -4.62
N GLU A 73 -11.08 -4.91 -4.81
CA GLU A 73 -10.92 -3.98 -3.68
C GLU A 73 -12.17 -4.00 -2.77
N THR A 74 -13.36 -4.18 -3.35
CA THR A 74 -14.62 -4.25 -2.59
C THR A 74 -14.67 -5.48 -1.70
N ASP A 75 -14.25 -6.64 -2.21
CA ASP A 75 -14.27 -7.89 -1.45
C ASP A 75 -13.23 -7.83 -0.34
N PHE A 76 -12.04 -7.32 -0.64
CA PHE A 76 -11.00 -7.06 0.37
C PHE A 76 -11.49 -6.12 1.48
N ILE A 77 -12.24 -5.06 1.14
CA ILE A 77 -12.76 -4.15 2.17
C ILE A 77 -13.83 -4.81 3.05
N ARG A 78 -14.69 -5.63 2.45
CA ARG A 78 -15.80 -6.29 3.16
C ARG A 78 -15.33 -7.44 4.06
N ASP A 79 -14.32 -8.18 3.62
CA ASP A 79 -13.95 -9.44 4.23
C ASP A 79 -12.78 -9.30 5.24
N CYS A 80 -12.06 -8.17 5.24
CA CYS A 80 -10.82 -8.00 6.01
C CYS A 80 -10.84 -6.91 7.10
N ASP A 81 -12.01 -6.40 7.51
CA ASP A 81 -12.17 -5.34 8.54
C ASP A 81 -11.21 -4.14 8.36
N VAL A 82 -11.20 -3.56 7.17
CA VAL A 82 -10.21 -2.54 6.79
C VAL A 82 -10.71 -1.12 7.00
N SER A 83 -9.77 -0.20 7.21
CA SER A 83 -9.99 1.25 7.14
C SER A 83 -9.07 1.89 6.10
N LEU A 84 -9.45 3.08 5.61
CA LEU A 84 -8.72 3.78 4.55
C LEU A 84 -7.59 4.63 5.15
N LYS A 85 -6.34 4.22 4.93
CA LYS A 85 -5.16 4.98 5.33
C LYS A 85 -4.79 6.04 4.28
N GLN A 86 -4.62 7.28 4.73
CA GLN A 86 -4.27 8.42 3.87
C GLN A 86 -2.83 8.89 4.00
N GLY A 87 -2.12 8.40 5.00
CA GLY A 87 -0.77 8.83 5.33
C GLY A 87 -0.43 8.48 6.77
N THR A 88 0.49 9.23 7.35
CA THR A 88 0.86 9.13 8.78
C THR A 88 0.75 10.49 9.43
N LEU A 89 0.20 10.57 10.63
CA LEU A 89 0.23 11.76 11.47
C LEU A 89 1.25 11.55 12.58
N PHE A 90 2.16 12.48 12.71
CA PHE A 90 3.17 12.52 13.75
C PHE A 90 2.75 13.56 14.79
N SER A 91 2.78 13.19 16.06
CA SER A 91 2.43 14.07 17.18
C SER A 91 3.52 14.03 18.24
N GLY A 92 4.03 15.20 18.61
CA GLY A 92 5.06 15.39 19.63
C GLY A 92 6.45 14.89 19.23
N TRP A 93 6.77 14.87 17.93
CA TRP A 93 8.05 14.33 17.44
C TRP A 93 9.18 15.36 17.43
N THR A 94 8.89 16.66 17.28
CA THR A 94 9.91 17.71 17.19
C THR A 94 10.06 18.48 18.50
N ASP A 95 8.97 18.84 19.16
CA ASP A 95 8.99 19.64 20.40
C ASP A 95 8.04 19.12 21.49
N GLY A 96 7.39 17.98 21.24
CA GLY A 96 6.44 17.35 22.17
C GLY A 96 5.02 17.95 22.11
N LYS A 97 4.79 18.99 21.30
CA LYS A 97 3.48 19.62 21.08
C LYS A 97 3.11 19.69 19.59
N ASP A 98 4.08 19.52 18.71
CA ASP A 98 3.92 19.53 17.27
C ASP A 98 2.93 18.47 16.76
N ILE A 99 2.25 18.80 15.67
CA ILE A 99 1.46 17.87 14.89
C ILE A 99 1.76 18.14 13.43
N TYR A 100 2.17 17.11 12.68
CA TYR A 100 2.34 17.22 11.24
C TYR A 100 1.95 15.92 10.53
N THR A 101 1.64 16.03 9.23
CA THR A 101 1.20 14.90 8.42
C THR A 101 2.23 14.54 7.36
N HIS A 102 2.29 13.27 7.02
CA HIS A 102 2.97 12.70 5.87
C HIS A 102 1.92 12.03 4.97
N PRO A 103 1.23 12.80 4.11
CA PRO A 103 0.19 12.29 3.23
C PRO A 103 0.78 11.38 2.13
N PHE A 104 -0.02 10.43 1.64
CA PHE A 104 0.36 9.63 0.48
C PHE A 104 0.32 10.41 -0.84
N THR A 105 -0.50 11.46 -0.92
CA THR A 105 -0.53 12.36 -2.08
C THR A 105 0.74 13.19 -2.13
N VAL A 106 1.46 13.07 -3.24
CA VAL A 106 2.65 13.88 -3.53
C VAL A 106 2.32 15.38 -3.59
N PRO A 107 3.31 16.28 -3.35
CA PRO A 107 3.13 17.71 -3.54
C PRO A 107 2.54 18.06 -4.91
N HIS A 108 1.73 19.10 -4.97
CA HIS A 108 1.21 19.62 -6.23
C HIS A 108 2.35 19.90 -7.22
N ALA A 109 2.16 19.48 -8.48
CA ALA A 109 3.17 19.63 -9.55
C ALA A 109 4.56 19.04 -9.22
N TYR A 110 4.65 18.04 -8.33
CA TYR A 110 5.93 17.43 -7.90
C TYR A 110 6.86 17.03 -9.05
N SER A 111 6.33 16.52 -10.16
CA SER A 111 7.13 16.11 -11.32
C SER A 111 7.71 17.27 -12.14
N GLN A 112 7.23 18.50 -11.90
CA GLN A 112 7.59 19.71 -12.65
C GLN A 112 8.43 20.65 -11.78
N HIS A 113 8.05 20.81 -10.50
CA HIS A 113 8.65 21.77 -9.60
C HIS A 113 8.81 21.20 -8.18
N ASN A 114 9.99 21.42 -7.60
CA ASN A 114 10.22 21.14 -6.19
C ASN A 114 9.78 22.33 -5.33
N LEU A 115 8.54 22.28 -4.85
CA LEU A 115 7.92 23.34 -4.05
C LEU A 115 8.55 23.55 -2.66
N SER A 116 9.42 22.65 -2.19
CA SER A 116 10.02 22.78 -0.85
C SER A 116 10.83 24.05 -0.69
N ARG A 117 11.58 24.46 -1.74
CA ARG A 117 12.41 25.67 -1.69
C ARG A 117 11.57 26.95 -1.67
N ASP A 118 10.55 27.03 -2.52
CA ASP A 118 9.65 28.18 -2.54
C ASP A 118 8.86 28.29 -1.24
N TRP A 119 8.42 27.16 -0.69
CA TRP A 119 7.76 27.10 0.61
C TRP A 119 8.68 27.64 1.73
N GLN A 120 9.93 27.16 1.82
CA GLN A 120 10.88 27.64 2.84
C GLN A 120 11.12 29.15 2.75
N ASN A 121 11.17 29.70 1.54
CA ASN A 121 11.50 31.11 1.33
C ASN A 121 10.30 32.06 1.49
N LYS A 122 9.08 31.60 1.20
CA LYS A 122 7.89 32.49 1.08
C LYS A 122 6.72 32.11 1.98
N PHE A 123 6.65 30.87 2.47
CA PHE A 123 5.48 30.32 3.14
C PHE A 123 5.85 29.46 4.36
N SER A 124 7.01 29.70 4.98
CA SER A 124 7.52 28.92 6.11
C SER A 124 6.64 28.99 7.37
N ASP A 125 5.74 29.98 7.45
CA ASP A 125 4.75 30.10 8.52
C ASP A 125 3.61 29.06 8.43
N LEU A 126 3.47 28.37 7.28
CA LEU A 126 2.50 27.30 7.08
C LEU A 126 3.19 25.93 7.11
N PRO A 127 2.59 24.88 7.70
CA PRO A 127 3.13 23.52 7.58
C PRO A 127 3.25 23.09 6.11
N PHE A 128 4.41 22.56 5.72
CA PHE A 128 4.69 22.21 4.32
C PHE A 128 3.58 21.36 3.69
N ALA A 129 3.17 20.28 4.37
CA ALA A 129 2.14 19.38 3.86
C ALA A 129 0.78 20.08 3.61
N GLU A 130 0.42 21.09 4.42
CA GLU A 130 -0.81 21.87 4.21
C GLU A 130 -0.67 22.89 3.08
N ALA A 131 0.53 23.39 2.84
CA ALA A 131 0.81 24.33 1.76
C ALA A 131 0.80 23.66 0.38
N VAL A 132 1.22 22.39 0.28
CA VAL A 132 1.44 21.72 -1.02
C VAL A 132 0.49 20.56 -1.31
N CYS A 133 -0.30 20.12 -0.34
CA CYS A 133 -1.16 18.95 -0.48
C CYS A 133 -2.53 19.14 0.21
N PRO A 134 -3.66 18.96 -0.51
CA PRO A 134 -4.99 19.09 0.10
C PRO A 134 -5.29 17.95 1.09
N GLN A 135 -4.61 16.80 0.97
CA GLN A 135 -4.87 15.62 1.80
C GLN A 135 -4.59 15.86 3.29
N SER A 136 -3.62 16.72 3.63
CA SER A 136 -3.34 17.05 5.05
C SER A 136 -4.58 17.61 5.75
N LYS A 137 -5.32 18.51 5.08
CA LYS A 137 -6.55 19.10 5.63
C LYS A 137 -7.68 18.09 5.80
N LEU A 138 -7.77 17.10 4.91
CA LEU A 138 -8.75 16.01 5.01
C LEU A 138 -8.42 15.09 6.19
N MET A 139 -7.13 14.73 6.35
CA MET A 139 -6.65 13.92 7.46
C MET A 139 -6.97 14.58 8.82
N LEU A 140 -6.65 15.87 8.97
CA LEU A 140 -6.91 16.61 10.21
C LEU A 140 -8.41 16.77 10.53
N LYS A 141 -9.29 16.63 9.53
CA LYS A 141 -10.75 16.67 9.69
C LYS A 141 -11.38 15.28 9.80
N ASN A 142 -10.59 14.21 9.85
CA ASN A 142 -11.08 12.82 9.82
C ASN A 142 -12.01 12.52 8.62
N GLN A 143 -11.74 13.12 7.47
CA GLN A 143 -12.53 12.91 6.25
C GLN A 143 -11.95 11.79 5.40
N ALA A 144 -12.80 10.97 4.77
CA ALA A 144 -12.37 9.88 3.90
C ALA A 144 -11.63 10.40 2.65
N PRO A 145 -10.68 9.63 2.08
CA PRO A 145 -10.00 10.01 0.83
C PRO A 145 -10.90 9.88 -0.41
N LYS A 146 -12.05 9.22 -0.30
CA LYS A 146 -12.96 8.99 -1.43
C LYS A 146 -14.41 8.90 -0.95
N ASN A 147 -15.35 9.22 -1.84
CA ASN A 147 -16.77 8.94 -1.65
C ASN A 147 -17.07 7.46 -1.90
N ILE A 148 -18.20 6.97 -1.38
CA ILE A 148 -18.61 5.57 -1.54
C ILE A 148 -18.81 5.17 -3.02
N ASP A 149 -19.25 6.13 -3.86
CA ASP A 149 -19.50 5.93 -5.29
C ASP A 149 -18.31 6.32 -6.18
N ALA A 150 -17.21 6.79 -5.60
CA ALA A 150 -16.06 7.22 -6.38
C ALA A 150 -15.39 6.01 -7.03
N ARG A 151 -15.60 5.86 -8.35
CA ARG A 151 -14.82 4.94 -9.21
C ARG A 151 -13.37 5.39 -9.40
N ILE A 152 -13.06 6.62 -8.96
CA ILE A 152 -11.73 7.22 -9.08
C ILE A 152 -10.91 6.84 -7.86
N PHE A 153 -9.85 6.14 -8.18
CA PHE A 153 -8.80 5.70 -7.29
C PHE A 153 -7.81 6.84 -7.05
N ILE A 154 -7.80 7.43 -5.84
CA ILE A 154 -6.64 8.23 -5.40
C ILE A 154 -5.55 7.28 -4.91
#